data_AF-A0A514WIG5-F1
#
_entry.id   AF-A0A514WIG5-F1
#
_cell.length_a   1.000
_cell.length_b   1.000
_cell.length_c   1.000
_cell.angle_alpha   90.00
_cell.angle_beta   90.00
_cell.angle_gamma   90.00
#
_symmetry.space_group_name_H-M   'P 1'
#
loop_
_entity.id
_entity.type
_entity.pdbx_description
1 polymer ?
#
loop_
_entity_poly.entity_id
_entity_poly.type
_entity_poly.pdbx_seq_one_letter_code
_entity_poly.pdbx_strand_id
1 'polypeptide(L)'
;MARRKKRYLTATMPDGYVKTIGPTSDSFTHYWRIVAELENGKTEVFWGHERSLAEAKRKRAASEDAKRMRGWKSYQFEIVELVEVPV
;
A
#
# COMPACT_ATOMS: atom_id res chain seq x y z
N MET A 1 18.87 -18.73 -13.38
CA MET A 1 18.35 -17.63 -12.55
C MET A 1 18.49 -18.03 -11.08
N ALA A 2 19.35 -17.38 -10.29
CA ALA A 2 19.47 -17.69 -8.86
C ALA A 2 18.13 -17.43 -8.15
N ARG A 3 17.65 -18.39 -7.35
CA ARG A 3 16.40 -18.25 -6.59
C ARG A 3 16.59 -17.18 -5.53
N ARG A 4 15.92 -16.03 -5.65
CA ARG A 4 15.97 -14.97 -4.63
C ARG A 4 15.55 -15.56 -3.28
N LYS A 5 16.35 -15.29 -2.24
CA LYS A 5 16.06 -15.71 -0.85
C LYS A 5 14.68 -15.16 -0.47
N LYS A 6 13.83 -16.04 0.07
CA LYS A 6 12.54 -15.60 0.60
C LYS A 6 12.79 -14.79 1.87
N ARG A 7 12.11 -13.66 1.98
CA ARG A 7 12.21 -12.74 3.13
C ARG A 7 10.82 -12.26 3.54
N TYR A 8 10.70 -11.83 4.79
CA TYR A 8 9.54 -11.09 5.26
C TYR A 8 9.82 -9.59 5.12
N LEU A 9 8.82 -8.83 4.71
CA LEU A 9 8.90 -7.38 4.59
C LEU A 9 7.83 -6.74 5.47
N THR A 10 8.13 -5.64 6.12
CA THR A 10 7.21 -4.89 6.97
C THR A 10 7.02 -3.47 6.45
N ALA A 11 5.76 -3.05 6.40
CA ALA A 11 5.36 -1.66 6.22
C ALA A 11 4.86 -1.12 7.56
N THR A 12 5.34 0.06 7.95
CA THR A 12 4.86 0.82 9.11
C THR A 12 4.23 2.11 8.61
N MET A 13 2.92 2.22 8.76
CA MET A 13 2.14 3.36 8.30
C MET A 13 2.24 4.53 9.29
N PRO A 14 2.00 5.79 8.84
CA PRO A 14 2.00 6.97 9.70
C PRO A 14 1.04 6.93 10.90
N ASP A 15 -0.08 6.18 10.78
CA ASP A 15 -1.05 5.96 11.86
C ASP A 15 -0.64 4.86 12.86
N GLY A 16 0.57 4.30 12.70
CA GLY A 16 1.06 3.18 13.51
C GLY A 16 0.59 1.80 13.05
N TYR A 17 -0.20 1.70 11.97
CA TYR A 17 -0.56 0.39 11.42
C TYR A 17 0.67 -0.32 10.84
N VAL A 18 0.88 -1.56 11.29
CA VAL A 18 2.00 -2.40 10.83
C VAL A 18 1.48 -3.57 10.01
N LYS A 19 2.07 -3.80 8.84
CA LYS A 19 1.75 -4.92 7.98
C LYS A 19 3.00 -5.67 7.56
N THR A 20 3.08 -6.93 7.95
CA THR A 20 4.13 -7.86 7.50
C THR A 20 3.62 -8.69 6.32
N ILE A 21 4.46 -8.83 5.30
CA ILE A 21 4.20 -9.66 4.11
C ILE A 21 5.33 -10.66 3.90
N GLY A 22 4.99 -11.77 3.27
CA GLY A 22 5.93 -12.84 2.94
C GLY A 22 5.64 -14.14 3.68
N PRO A 23 6.53 -15.15 3.53
CA PRO A 23 7.86 -15.03 2.95
C PRO A 23 7.81 -14.94 1.42
N THR A 24 8.35 -13.87 0.83
CA THR A 24 8.32 -13.60 -0.62
C THR A 24 9.72 -13.50 -1.22
N SER A 25 9.86 -13.94 -2.48
CA SER A 25 11.05 -13.73 -3.31
C SER A 25 10.90 -12.53 -4.26
N ASP A 26 9.72 -11.91 -4.30
CA ASP A 26 9.47 -10.73 -5.12
C ASP A 26 10.31 -9.54 -4.65
N SER A 27 10.58 -8.62 -5.58
CA SER A 27 11.31 -7.38 -5.29
C SER A 27 10.36 -6.24 -4.94
N PHE A 28 9.37 -6.49 -4.07
CA PHE A 28 8.55 -5.42 -3.53
C PHE A 28 9.42 -4.48 -2.68
N THR A 29 9.20 -3.19 -2.83
CA THR A 29 9.93 -2.13 -2.14
C THR A 29 9.01 -1.13 -1.47
N HIS A 30 7.75 -1.03 -1.92
CA HIS A 30 6.80 -0.05 -1.39
C HIS A 30 5.46 -0.72 -1.11
N TYR A 31 4.87 -0.35 0.02
CA TYR A 31 3.47 -0.58 0.34
C TYR A 31 2.70 0.71 0.14
N TRP A 32 1.50 0.63 -0.42
CA TRP A 32 0.61 1.77 -0.54
C TRP A 32 -0.75 1.44 0.05
N ARG A 33 -1.42 2.46 0.58
CA ARG A 33 -2.75 2.37 1.17
C ARG A 33 -3.59 3.56 0.73
N ILE A 34 -4.86 3.32 0.44
CA ILE A 34 -5.91 4.34 0.30
C ILE A 34 -6.90 4.12 1.44
N VAL A 35 -7.16 5.15 2.23
CA VAL A 35 -8.21 5.18 3.24
C VAL A 35 -9.24 6.19 2.80
N ALA A 36 -10.42 5.74 2.37
CA ALA A 36 -11.48 6.57 1.84
C ALA A 36 -12.65 6.65 2.83
N GLU A 37 -13.16 7.86 3.05
CA GLU A 37 -14.38 8.11 3.81
C GLU A 37 -15.54 8.31 2.84
N LEU A 38 -16.64 7.59 3.05
CA LEU A 38 -17.87 7.71 2.28
C LEU A 38 -18.82 8.72 2.95
N GLU A 39 -19.74 9.28 2.18
CA GLU A 39 -20.75 10.24 2.68
C GLU A 39 -21.61 9.68 3.85
N ASN A 40 -21.79 8.36 3.91
CA ASN A 40 -22.52 7.69 4.98
C ASN A 40 -21.70 7.42 6.25
N GLY A 41 -20.47 7.95 6.33
CA GLY A 41 -19.56 7.77 7.46
C GLY A 41 -18.83 6.42 7.49
N LYS A 42 -18.97 5.57 6.47
CA LYS A 42 -18.20 4.32 6.34
C LYS A 42 -16.81 4.59 5.77
N THR A 43 -15.88 3.68 6.05
CA THR A 43 -14.52 3.72 5.51
C THR A 43 -14.29 2.55 4.56
N GLU A 44 -13.73 2.82 3.39
CA GLU A 44 -13.16 1.81 2.50
C GLU A 44 -11.63 1.89 2.52
N VAL A 45 -10.97 0.74 2.63
CA VAL A 45 -9.49 0.67 2.64
C VAL A 45 -9.02 -0.21 1.49
N PHE A 46 -8.13 0.35 0.67
CA PHE A 46 -7.42 -0.37 -0.39
C PHE A 46 -5.93 -0.38 -0.09
N TRP A 47 -5.24 -1.44 -0.48
CA TRP A 47 -3.80 -1.51 -0.29
C TRP A 47 -3.15 -2.44 -1.31
N GLY A 48 -1.83 -2.28 -1.47
CA GLY A 48 -1.03 -3.11 -2.35
C GLY A 48 0.48 -2.93 -2.14
N HIS A 49 1.26 -3.65 -2.94
CA HIS A 49 2.72 -3.58 -2.93
C HIS A 49 3.22 -3.37 -4.35
N GLU A 50 4.29 -2.60 -4.50
CA GLU A 50 4.91 -2.30 -5.79
C GLU A 50 6.42 -2.47 -5.72
N ARG A 51 7.06 -2.61 -6.88
CA ARG A 51 8.52 -2.84 -6.97
C ARG A 51 9.30 -1.54 -7.02
N SER A 52 8.61 -0.41 -7.14
CA SER A 52 9.22 0.93 -7.13
C SER A 52 8.27 2.00 -6.57
N LEU A 53 8.85 3.11 -6.10
CA LEU A 53 8.10 4.30 -5.70
C LEU A 53 7.26 4.87 -6.86
N ALA A 54 7.79 4.81 -8.09
CA ALA A 54 7.11 5.32 -9.27
C ALA A 54 5.82 4.54 -9.57
N GLU A 55 5.87 3.20 -9.48
CA GLU A 55 4.69 2.35 -9.61
C GLU A 55 3.67 2.60 -8.50
N ALA A 56 4.12 2.75 -7.25
CA ALA A 56 3.24 3.08 -6.13
C ALA A 56 2.55 4.44 -6.36
N LYS A 57 3.30 5.48 -6.73
CA LYS A 57 2.75 6.82 -7.01
C LYS A 57 1.69 6.81 -8.12
N ARG A 58 1.81 5.95 -9.13
CA ARG A 58 0.80 5.80 -10.19
C ARG A 58 -0.57 5.36 -9.66
N LYS A 59 -0.66 4.76 -8.47
CA LYS A 59 -1.95 4.40 -7.84
C LYS A 59 -2.75 5.58 -7.33
N ARG A 60 -2.13 6.75 -7.17
CA ARG A 60 -2.84 7.99 -6.83
C ARG A 60 -3.91 8.35 -7.89
N ALA A 61 -3.60 8.17 -9.17
CA ALA A 61 -4.55 8.44 -10.25
C ALA A 61 -5.82 7.57 -10.12
N ALA A 62 -5.65 6.28 -9.80
CA ALA A 62 -6.78 5.39 -9.53
C ALA A 62 -7.62 5.81 -8.31
N SER A 63 -7.03 6.56 -7.37
CA SER A 63 -7.74 7.08 -6.19
C SER A 63 -8.66 8.25 -6.55
N GLU A 64 -8.23 9.13 -7.45
CA GLU A 64 -9.04 10.25 -7.95
C GLU A 64 -10.25 9.75 -8.75
N ASP A 65 -10.04 8.77 -9.63
CA ASP A 65 -11.14 8.17 -10.40
C ASP A 65 -12.11 7.42 -9.47
N ALA A 66 -11.57 6.67 -8.50
CA ALA A 66 -12.37 5.98 -7.51
C ALA A 66 -13.19 6.94 -6.63
N LYS A 67 -12.64 8.11 -6.24
CA LYS A 67 -13.38 9.14 -5.50
C LYS A 67 -14.65 9.56 -6.25
N ARG A 68 -14.53 9.81 -7.55
CA ARG A 68 -15.66 10.21 -8.41
C ARG A 68 -16.69 9.10 -8.60
N MET A 69 -16.23 7.87 -8.80
CA MET A 69 -17.11 6.75 -9.13
C MET A 69 -17.78 6.10 -7.91
N ARG A 70 -17.13 6.13 -6.74
CA ARG A 70 -17.56 5.40 -5.54
C ARG A 70 -18.22 6.28 -4.47
N GLY A 71 -18.33 7.59 -4.72
CA GLY A 71 -18.93 8.53 -3.78
C GLY A 71 -18.09 8.72 -2.51
N TRP A 72 -16.76 8.77 -2.65
CA TRP A 72 -15.90 9.09 -1.52
C TRP A 72 -15.94 10.59 -1.24
N LYS A 73 -16.23 10.95 0.01
CA LYS A 73 -16.16 12.32 0.53
C LYS A 73 -14.72 12.81 0.57
N SER A 74 -13.85 11.99 1.18
CA SER A 74 -12.44 12.27 1.35
C SER A 74 -11.64 10.97 1.15
N TYR A 75 -10.35 11.10 0.86
CA TYR A 75 -9.46 9.95 0.90
C TYR A 75 -8.04 10.39 1.27
N GLN A 76 -7.30 9.49 1.90
CA GLN A 76 -5.87 9.61 2.14
C GLN A 76 -5.14 8.57 1.32
N PHE A 77 -4.09 8.98 0.62
CA PHE A 77 -3.22 8.08 -0.12
C PHE A 77 -1.82 8.13 0.47
N GLU A 78 -1.37 6.98 0.96
CA GLU A 78 -0.13 6.82 1.70
C GLU A 78 0.76 5.81 0.99
N ILE A 79 2.08 6.07 1.02
CA ILE A 79 3.09 5.14 0.53
C ILE A 79 4.18 5.09 1.60
N VAL A 80 4.62 3.89 1.94
CA VAL A 80 5.77 3.65 2.82
C VAL A 80 6.70 2.62 2.20
N GLU A 81 7.98 2.70 2.54
CA GLU A 81 8.94 1.69 2.15
C GLU A 81 8.70 0.38 2.92
N LEU A 82 8.96 -0.72 2.24
CA LEU A 82 8.98 -2.05 2.83
C LEU A 82 10.39 -2.34 3.34
N VAL A 83 10.50 -2.67 4.63
CA VAL A 83 11.77 -3.01 5.28
C VAL A 83 11.82 -4.51 5.52
N GLU A 84 12.96 -5.16 5.26
CA GLU A 84 13.13 -6.57 5.60
C GLU A 84 13.09 -6.75 7.12
N VAL A 85 12.30 -7.71 7.60
CA VAL A 85 12.23 -8.04 9.03
C VAL A 85 13.62 -8.56 9.44
N PRO A 86 14.30 -7.90 10.41
CA PRO A 86 15.54 -8.43 10.95
C PRO A 86 15.23 -9.78 11.59
N VAL A 87 15.98 -10.80 11.18
CA VAL A 87 15.99 -12.13 11.81
C VAL A 87 16.92 -12.16 13.00
#